data_AF-A0A1G5LG20-F1
#
_entry.id   AF-A0A1G5LG20-F1
#
_cell.length_a   1.000
_cell.length_b   1.000
_cell.length_c   1.000
_cell.angle_alpha   90.00
_cell.angle_beta   90.00
_cell.angle_gamma   90.00
#
_symmetry.space_group_name_H-M   'P 1'
#
loop_
_entity.id
_entity.type
_entity.pdbx_description
1 polymer ?
#
loop_
_entity_poly.entity_id
_entity_poly.type
_entity_poly.pdbx_seq_one_letter_code
_entity_poly.pdbx_strand_id
1 'polypeptide(L)'
;MNSFYVFSGKKIKRNLIVLVAAIFAIGIIYLESGNVSVFSEEAPSAVYSVPTDKKVIALTFDISWGDKRTEPILKVLQENKVQKATFFLSSPWSKTHPEIVTAIKDAGYEIGSHGHRHENYTSLTEEQIRKEISTAHSILTDLTGKEPNLLRLPNGDFDKRVLQVANSLNYQVVQWDTDSLDWKNPGVQTIVDRVVSKAHPGDIVLLHASDSSKQTHEALPAIIDKLKNQGYEFVTVSELLNHSSVEGKEVRDQASGQ
;
A
#
# COMPACT_ATOMS: atom_id res chain seq x y z
N MET A 1 70.91 33.72 11.05
CA MET A 1 70.21 33.09 12.18
C MET A 1 69.87 31.66 11.78
N ASN A 2 70.61 30.66 12.27
CA ASN A 2 70.32 29.25 11.96
C ASN A 2 69.41 28.68 13.05
N SER A 3 68.15 28.35 12.71
CA SER A 3 67.28 27.57 13.59
C SER A 3 67.69 26.10 13.52
N PHE A 4 68.23 25.58 14.63
CA PHE A 4 68.44 24.15 14.82
C PHE A 4 67.14 23.51 15.34
N TYR A 5 66.49 22.67 14.54
CA TYR A 5 65.34 21.89 14.96
C TYR A 5 65.81 20.63 15.71
N VAL A 6 65.65 20.62 17.03
CA VAL A 6 65.89 19.44 17.87
C VAL A 6 64.63 18.59 17.89
N PHE A 7 64.61 17.52 17.09
CA PHE A 7 63.50 16.57 17.09
C PHE A 7 63.65 15.53 18.20
N SER A 8 62.73 15.55 19.18
CA SER A 8 62.62 14.48 20.17
C SER A 8 62.06 13.22 19.51
N GLY A 9 62.78 12.10 19.58
CA GLY A 9 62.32 10.81 19.04
C GLY A 9 60.96 10.35 19.56
N LYS A 10 60.58 10.76 20.78
CA LYS A 10 59.23 10.52 21.34
C LYS A 10 58.14 11.33 20.61
N LYS A 11 58.43 12.58 20.23
CA LYS A 11 57.49 13.42 19.45
C LYS A 11 57.34 12.92 18.02
N ILE A 12 58.42 12.44 17.40
CA ILE A 12 58.38 11.83 16.07
C ILE A 12 57.48 10.57 16.09
N LYS A 13 57.69 9.66 17.04
CA LYS A 13 56.86 8.44 17.18
C LYS A 13 55.38 8.77 17.38
N ARG A 14 55.06 9.73 18.25
CA ARG A 14 53.67 10.17 18.47
C ARG A 14 53.04 10.73 17.20
N ASN A 15 53.74 11.61 16.49
CA ASN A 15 53.21 12.22 15.27
C ASN A 15 53.03 11.17 14.15
N LEU A 16 53.92 10.17 14.08
CA LEU A 16 53.78 9.05 13.15
C LEU A 16 52.54 8.20 13.45
N ILE A 17 52.27 7.89 14.73
CA ILE A 17 51.07 7.15 15.14
C ILE A 17 49.80 7.92 14.78
N VAL A 18 49.77 9.23 15.04
CA VAL A 18 48.62 10.09 14.69
C VAL A 18 48.40 10.13 13.18
N LEU A 19 49.48 10.24 12.39
CA LEU A 19 49.40 10.23 10.93
C LEU A 19 48.85 8.90 10.39
N VAL A 20 49.33 7.78 10.91
CA VAL A 20 48.84 6.45 10.53
C VAL A 20 47.36 6.29 10.89
N ALA A 21 46.96 6.72 12.08
CA ALA A 21 45.56 6.69 12.49
C ALA A 21 44.67 7.56 11.59
N ALA A 22 45.13 8.74 11.18
CA ALA A 22 44.41 9.63 10.27
C ALA A 22 44.25 9.01 8.87
N ILE A 23 45.31 8.41 8.32
CA ILE A 23 45.24 7.70 7.02
C ILE A 23 44.30 6.50 7.12
N PHE A 24 44.34 5.76 8.23
CA PHE A 24 43.44 4.63 8.46
C PHE A 24 41.98 5.07 8.55
N ALA A 25 41.68 6.17 9.26
CA ALA A 25 40.35 6.74 9.32
C ALA A 25 39.86 7.24 7.94
N ILE A 26 40.72 7.91 7.17
CA ILE A 26 40.39 8.32 5.79
C ILE A 26 40.16 7.10 4.90
N GLY A 27 40.94 6.03 5.08
CA GLY A 27 40.77 4.76 4.37
C GLY A 27 39.43 4.10 4.70
N ILE A 28 39.03 4.06 5.98
CA ILE A 28 37.71 3.58 6.40
C ILE A 28 36.62 4.45 5.75
N ILE A 29 36.72 5.78 5.85
CA ILE A 29 35.73 6.69 5.24
C ILE A 29 35.66 6.49 3.73
N TYR A 30 36.77 6.27 3.04
CA TYR A 30 36.80 6.02 1.60
C TYR A 30 36.16 4.66 1.24
N LEU A 31 36.50 3.60 1.98
CA LEU A 31 35.93 2.26 1.80
C LEU A 31 34.43 2.22 2.15
N GLU A 32 34.02 2.97 3.16
CA GLU A 32 32.61 3.12 3.56
C GLU A 32 31.86 4.14 2.71
N SER A 33 32.52 5.10 2.03
CA SER A 33 31.83 6.09 1.17
C SER A 33 31.06 5.45 0.00
N GLY A 34 31.48 4.25 -0.44
CA GLY A 34 30.74 3.43 -1.39
C GLY A 34 29.63 2.57 -0.78
N ASN A 35 29.58 2.47 0.55
CA ASN A 35 28.66 1.66 1.35
C ASN A 35 27.82 2.49 2.35
N VAL A 36 27.92 3.82 2.33
CA VAL A 36 26.93 4.66 3.02
C VAL A 36 25.63 4.40 2.28
N SER A 37 24.75 3.63 2.91
CA SER A 37 23.33 3.60 2.58
C SER A 37 22.77 4.99 2.88
N VAL A 38 23.14 5.96 2.04
CA VAL A 38 22.37 7.16 1.77
C VAL A 38 20.99 6.62 1.51
N PHE A 39 20.03 6.96 2.38
CA PHE A 39 18.62 6.63 2.30
C PHE A 39 18.25 6.21 0.87
N SER A 40 18.22 4.91 0.61
CA SER A 40 17.64 4.45 -0.64
C SER A 40 16.21 4.95 -0.53
N GLU A 41 15.81 5.87 -1.42
CA GLU A 41 14.41 5.88 -1.80
C GLU A 41 14.12 4.41 -2.15
N GLU A 42 13.38 3.72 -1.29
CA GLU A 42 13.02 2.34 -1.57
C GLU A 42 12.30 2.37 -2.91
N ALA A 43 12.80 1.58 -3.87
CA ALA A 43 12.16 1.50 -5.17
C ALA A 43 10.66 1.21 -4.95
N PRO A 44 9.76 1.87 -5.69
CA PRO A 44 8.33 1.75 -5.43
C PRO A 44 7.92 0.28 -5.47
N SER A 45 7.18 -0.15 -4.47
CA SER A 45 6.73 -1.53 -4.27
C SER A 45 5.20 -1.60 -4.20
N ALA A 46 4.66 -2.78 -4.53
CA ALA A 46 3.26 -3.08 -4.25
C ALA A 46 3.09 -3.46 -2.77
N VAL A 47 2.00 -3.03 -2.15
CA VAL A 47 1.68 -3.36 -0.76
C VAL A 47 0.70 -4.54 -0.73
N TYR A 48 1.11 -5.64 -0.09
CA TYR A 48 0.28 -6.83 0.11
C TYR A 48 -0.42 -6.83 1.47
N SER A 49 0.32 -6.39 2.49
CA SER A 49 -0.12 -6.18 3.87
C SER A 49 0.78 -5.13 4.53
N VAL A 50 0.38 -4.67 5.72
CA VAL A 50 1.16 -3.69 6.51
C VAL A 50 1.65 -4.35 7.80
N PRO A 51 2.97 -4.48 8.02
CA PRO A 51 3.49 -4.97 9.30
C PRO A 51 3.02 -4.09 10.46
N THR A 52 2.31 -4.67 11.41
CA THR A 52 1.90 -4.01 12.66
C THR A 52 1.43 -5.05 13.68
N ASP A 53 1.54 -4.73 14.96
CA ASP A 53 0.95 -5.54 16.05
C ASP A 53 -0.52 -5.20 16.31
N LYS A 54 -1.03 -4.10 15.73
CA LYS A 54 -2.43 -3.69 15.90
C LYS A 54 -3.33 -4.62 15.10
N LYS A 55 -4.39 -5.15 15.72
CA LYS A 55 -5.42 -5.93 15.04
C LYS A 55 -6.30 -5.06 14.16
N VAL A 56 -5.74 -4.50 13.11
CA VAL A 56 -6.43 -3.76 12.05
C VAL A 56 -6.41 -4.59 10.77
N ILE A 57 -7.50 -4.54 10.00
CA ILE A 57 -7.65 -5.28 8.74
C ILE A 57 -8.45 -4.46 7.73
N ALA A 58 -8.02 -4.47 6.47
CA ALA A 58 -8.72 -3.79 5.37
C ALA A 58 -9.53 -4.78 4.55
N LEU A 59 -10.86 -4.61 4.52
CA LEU A 59 -11.71 -5.29 3.55
C LEU A 59 -11.71 -4.50 2.25
N THR A 60 -11.35 -5.15 1.14
CA THR A 60 -11.27 -4.51 -0.16
C THR A 60 -12.14 -5.22 -1.20
N PHE A 61 -12.75 -4.46 -2.09
CA PHE A 61 -13.70 -4.97 -3.09
C PHE A 61 -13.36 -4.50 -4.48
N ASP A 62 -13.08 -5.43 -5.39
CA ASP A 62 -12.82 -5.11 -6.80
C ASP A 62 -14.12 -5.13 -7.62
N ILE A 63 -14.33 -4.08 -8.43
CA ILE A 63 -15.47 -3.95 -9.33
C ILE A 63 -15.00 -3.64 -10.74
N SER A 64 -15.29 -4.55 -11.67
CA SER A 64 -15.01 -4.38 -13.10
C SER A 64 -16.25 -4.47 -13.99
N TRP A 65 -17.35 -5.08 -13.51
CA TRP A 65 -18.60 -5.21 -14.26
C TRP A 65 -19.79 -5.57 -13.35
N GLY A 66 -21.02 -5.39 -13.88
CA GLY A 66 -22.26 -5.78 -13.21
C GLY A 66 -22.85 -4.68 -12.32
N ASP A 67 -24.10 -4.86 -11.91
CA ASP A 67 -24.89 -3.88 -11.17
C ASP A 67 -25.70 -4.48 -10.01
N LYS A 68 -25.61 -5.80 -9.77
CA LYS A 68 -26.48 -6.52 -8.83
C LYS A 68 -25.88 -6.79 -7.48
N ARG A 69 -24.54 -6.82 -7.38
CA ARG A 69 -23.84 -7.27 -6.16
C ARG A 69 -23.41 -6.16 -5.23
N THR A 70 -23.13 -4.98 -5.76
CA THR A 70 -22.65 -3.85 -4.95
C THR A 70 -23.66 -3.43 -3.90
N GLU A 71 -24.93 -3.19 -4.26
CA GLU A 71 -25.96 -2.75 -3.30
C GLU A 71 -26.15 -3.73 -2.12
N PRO A 72 -26.31 -5.05 -2.33
CA PRO A 72 -26.33 -6.01 -1.23
C PRO A 72 -25.09 -5.97 -0.33
N ILE A 73 -23.89 -5.78 -0.90
CA ILE A 73 -22.65 -5.67 -0.14
C ILE A 73 -22.64 -4.41 0.73
N LEU A 74 -23.01 -3.26 0.15
CA LEU A 74 -23.10 -1.99 0.90
C LEU A 74 -24.08 -2.11 2.07
N LYS A 75 -25.24 -2.73 1.83
CA LYS A 75 -26.25 -2.98 2.86
C LYS A 75 -25.69 -3.83 4.00
N VAL A 76 -25.01 -4.94 3.69
CA VAL A 76 -24.41 -5.82 4.71
C VAL A 76 -23.35 -5.08 5.52
N LEU A 77 -22.47 -4.29 4.88
CA LEU A 77 -21.47 -3.50 5.59
C LEU A 77 -22.12 -2.51 6.57
N GLN A 78 -23.17 -1.80 6.13
CA GLN A 78 -23.93 -0.86 6.95
C GLN A 78 -24.65 -1.53 8.12
N GLU A 79 -25.39 -2.61 7.87
CA GLU A 79 -26.11 -3.38 8.89
C GLU A 79 -25.17 -3.94 9.96
N ASN A 80 -23.95 -4.32 9.55
CA ASN A 80 -22.91 -4.81 10.45
C ASN A 80 -22.02 -3.70 11.02
N LYS A 81 -22.36 -2.42 10.82
CA LYS A 81 -21.62 -1.26 11.35
C LYS A 81 -20.14 -1.25 10.95
N VAL A 82 -19.84 -1.64 9.72
CA VAL A 82 -18.50 -1.50 9.12
C VAL A 82 -18.49 -0.18 8.36
N GLN A 83 -17.85 0.83 8.96
CA GLN A 83 -17.79 2.18 8.39
C GLN A 83 -16.63 2.37 7.42
N LYS A 84 -15.70 1.40 7.36
CA LYS A 84 -14.43 1.52 6.64
C LYS A 84 -14.17 0.27 5.81
N ALA A 85 -14.02 0.50 4.52
CA ALA A 85 -13.70 -0.48 3.49
C ALA A 85 -13.22 0.30 2.25
N THR A 86 -12.53 -0.39 1.35
CA THR A 86 -11.98 0.21 0.13
C THR A 86 -12.51 -0.51 -1.10
N PHE A 87 -13.06 0.25 -2.06
CA PHE A 87 -13.56 -0.27 -3.33
C PHE A 87 -12.63 0.15 -4.47
N PHE A 88 -12.06 -0.81 -5.19
CA PHE A 88 -11.26 -0.57 -6.38
C PHE A 88 -12.17 -0.63 -7.61
N LEU A 89 -12.32 0.50 -8.30
CA LEU A 89 -13.30 0.66 -9.37
C LEU A 89 -12.65 0.76 -10.75
N SER A 90 -13.11 -0.08 -11.67
CA SER A 90 -12.78 0.05 -13.09
C SER A 90 -13.43 1.30 -13.66
N SER A 91 -12.63 2.22 -14.21
CA SER A 91 -13.18 3.52 -14.64
C SER A 91 -14.18 3.45 -15.80
N PRO A 92 -14.09 2.54 -16.81
CA PRO A 92 -15.17 2.35 -17.78
C PRO A 92 -16.49 1.90 -17.14
N TRP A 93 -16.43 1.00 -16.16
CA TRP A 93 -17.61 0.56 -15.41
C TRP A 93 -18.20 1.71 -14.59
N SER A 94 -17.35 2.51 -13.93
CA SER A 94 -17.79 3.67 -13.17
C SER A 94 -18.51 4.70 -14.04
N LYS A 95 -18.08 4.92 -15.30
CA LYS A 95 -18.79 5.81 -16.24
C LYS A 95 -20.21 5.34 -16.57
N THR A 96 -20.42 4.03 -16.64
CA THR A 96 -21.72 3.45 -17.02
C THR A 96 -22.64 3.21 -15.82
N HIS A 97 -22.13 3.27 -14.59
CA HIS A 97 -22.88 3.08 -13.35
C HIS A 97 -22.61 4.20 -12.32
N PRO A 98 -22.75 5.49 -12.69
CA PRO A 98 -22.42 6.61 -11.81
C PRO A 98 -23.25 6.63 -10.52
N GLU A 99 -24.47 6.09 -10.54
CA GLU A 99 -25.35 5.95 -9.38
C GLU A 99 -24.77 4.99 -8.33
N ILE A 100 -24.17 3.86 -8.76
CA ILE A 100 -23.53 2.90 -7.85
C ILE A 100 -22.27 3.50 -7.26
N VAL A 101 -21.46 4.20 -8.08
CA VAL A 101 -20.26 4.92 -7.60
C VAL A 101 -20.65 5.97 -6.55
N THR A 102 -21.73 6.70 -6.79
CA THR A 102 -22.26 7.69 -5.83
C THR A 102 -22.72 7.01 -4.55
N ALA A 103 -23.40 5.87 -4.62
CA ALA A 103 -23.81 5.12 -3.44
C ALA A 103 -22.62 4.63 -2.59
N ILE A 104 -21.53 4.17 -3.21
CA ILE A 104 -20.29 3.78 -2.51
C ILE A 104 -19.70 5.00 -1.79
N LYS A 105 -19.58 6.13 -2.50
CA LYS A 105 -19.04 7.38 -1.96
C LYS A 105 -19.88 7.93 -0.81
N ASP A 106 -21.20 8.01 -0.99
CA ASP A 106 -22.13 8.59 -0.01
C ASP A 106 -22.25 7.72 1.24
N ALA A 107 -22.00 6.41 1.11
CA ALA A 107 -21.83 5.50 2.25
C ALA A 107 -20.51 5.70 3.02
N GLY A 108 -19.60 6.54 2.52
CA GLY A 108 -18.36 6.92 3.19
C GLY A 108 -17.17 5.99 2.93
N TYR A 109 -17.28 5.03 2.01
CA TYR A 109 -16.20 4.10 1.71
C TYR A 109 -15.11 4.75 0.85
N GLU A 110 -13.89 4.25 1.01
CA GLU A 110 -12.75 4.68 0.21
C GLU A 110 -12.86 4.14 -1.22
N ILE A 111 -12.49 4.95 -2.21
CA ILE A 111 -12.47 4.55 -3.62
C ILE A 111 -11.03 4.61 -4.13
N GLY A 112 -10.53 3.46 -4.60
CA GLY A 112 -9.30 3.30 -5.35
C GLY A 112 -9.57 3.05 -6.83
N SER A 113 -8.53 3.17 -7.65
CA SER A 113 -8.60 2.85 -9.08
C SER A 113 -8.33 1.37 -9.34
N HIS A 114 -9.18 0.73 -10.15
CA HIS A 114 -8.91 -0.57 -10.76
C HIS A 114 -8.49 -0.44 -12.24
N GLY A 115 -7.88 0.70 -12.59
CA GLY A 115 -7.43 1.01 -13.94
C GLY A 115 -8.53 1.50 -14.90
N HIS A 116 -8.14 1.69 -16.16
CA HIS A 116 -9.04 2.06 -17.25
C HIS A 116 -9.45 0.86 -18.10
N ARG A 117 -8.67 0.49 -19.11
CA ARG A 117 -8.93 -0.74 -19.87
C ARG A 117 -8.43 -1.94 -19.08
N HIS A 118 -9.13 -3.06 -19.21
CA HIS A 118 -8.72 -4.35 -18.63
C HIS A 118 -7.57 -4.99 -19.44
N GLU A 119 -6.54 -4.19 -19.74
CA GLU A 119 -5.30 -4.60 -20.39
C GLU A 119 -4.29 -5.05 -19.35
N ASN A 120 -3.42 -6.00 -19.70
CA ASN A 120 -2.30 -6.34 -18.84
C ASN A 120 -1.21 -5.27 -18.97
N TYR A 121 -0.95 -4.51 -17.90
CA TYR A 121 -0.03 -3.36 -17.97
C TYR A 121 1.41 -3.78 -18.21
N THR A 122 1.79 -5.03 -17.94
CA THR A 122 3.14 -5.52 -18.23
C THR A 122 3.41 -5.64 -19.74
N SER A 123 2.37 -5.68 -20.58
CA SER A 123 2.51 -5.68 -22.04
C SER A 123 2.53 -4.27 -22.65
N LEU A 124 2.31 -3.24 -21.83
CA LEU A 124 2.23 -1.84 -22.28
C LEU A 124 3.58 -1.13 -22.16
N THR A 125 3.74 -0.06 -22.95
CA THR A 125 4.82 0.92 -22.78
C THR A 125 4.53 1.85 -21.60
N GLU A 126 5.55 2.53 -21.06
CA GLU A 126 5.38 3.48 -19.95
C GLU A 126 4.40 4.62 -20.27
N GLU A 127 4.41 5.12 -21.50
CA GLU A 127 3.46 6.14 -21.96
C GLU A 127 2.01 5.61 -21.95
N GLN A 128 1.81 4.37 -22.41
CA GLN A 128 0.51 3.72 -22.36
C GLN A 128 0.05 3.48 -20.92
N ILE A 129 0.93 3.01 -20.03
CA ILE A 129 0.61 2.86 -18.60
C ILE A 129 0.19 4.20 -18.00
N ARG A 130 0.96 5.27 -18.26
CA ARG A 130 0.65 6.63 -17.78
C ARG A 130 -0.70 7.09 -18.28
N LYS A 131 -1.01 6.83 -19.55
CA LYS A 131 -2.30 7.17 -20.16
C LYS A 131 -3.44 6.39 -19.50
N GLU A 132 -3.30 5.09 -19.27
CA GLU A 132 -4.36 4.28 -18.63
C GLU A 132 -4.65 4.79 -17.21
N ILE A 133 -3.62 5.01 -16.40
CA ILE A 133 -3.77 5.50 -15.02
C ILE A 133 -4.38 6.91 -15.01
N SER A 134 -3.85 7.84 -15.82
CA SER A 134 -4.36 9.21 -15.87
C SER A 134 -5.79 9.30 -16.40
N THR A 135 -6.17 8.42 -17.34
CA THR A 135 -7.56 8.35 -17.84
C THR A 135 -8.50 7.89 -16.73
N ALA A 136 -8.12 6.83 -16.01
CA ALA A 136 -8.91 6.35 -14.87
C ALA A 136 -9.01 7.41 -13.76
N HIS A 137 -7.90 8.09 -13.47
CA HIS A 137 -7.83 9.17 -12.48
C HIS A 137 -8.83 10.28 -12.79
N SER A 138 -8.85 10.82 -14.02
CA SER A 138 -9.78 11.88 -14.40
C SER A 138 -11.24 11.44 -14.27
N ILE A 139 -11.59 10.26 -14.78
CA ILE A 139 -12.96 9.73 -14.71
C ILE A 139 -13.43 9.57 -13.27
N LEU A 140 -12.61 8.95 -12.42
CA LEU A 140 -12.97 8.69 -11.03
C LEU A 140 -13.01 9.99 -10.22
N THR A 141 -12.12 10.94 -10.50
CA THR A 141 -12.14 12.27 -9.88
C THR A 141 -13.43 13.01 -10.22
N ASP A 142 -13.85 13.01 -11.48
CA ASP A 142 -15.09 13.66 -11.91
C ASP A 142 -16.33 13.05 -11.24
N LEU A 143 -16.38 11.72 -11.10
CA LEU A 143 -17.53 11.01 -10.50
C LEU A 143 -17.57 11.13 -8.98
N THR A 144 -16.41 11.09 -8.33
CA THR A 144 -16.33 11.01 -6.87
C THR A 144 -16.08 12.36 -6.21
N GLY A 145 -15.58 13.35 -6.94
CA GLY A 145 -15.12 14.63 -6.40
C GLY A 145 -13.85 14.52 -5.55
N LYS A 146 -13.15 13.38 -5.60
CA LYS A 146 -11.90 13.11 -4.88
C LYS A 146 -10.90 12.45 -5.82
N GLU A 147 -9.64 12.85 -5.71
CA GLU A 147 -8.55 12.24 -6.46
C GLU A 147 -8.18 10.88 -5.82
N PRO A 148 -8.34 9.74 -6.52
CA PRO A 148 -7.88 8.46 -6.00
C PRO A 148 -6.35 8.41 -6.06
N ASN A 149 -5.73 7.84 -5.03
CA ASN A 149 -4.28 7.66 -4.90
C ASN A 149 -3.88 6.19 -4.68
N LEU A 150 -4.84 5.27 -4.72
CA LEU A 150 -4.61 3.82 -4.64
C LEU A 150 -4.90 3.18 -5.98
N LEU A 151 -4.02 2.28 -6.43
CA LEU A 151 -4.16 1.53 -7.67
C LEU A 151 -4.07 0.03 -7.37
N ARG A 152 -5.09 -0.72 -7.75
CA ARG A 152 -5.00 -2.18 -7.86
C ARG A 152 -5.14 -2.55 -9.33
N LEU A 153 -4.15 -3.23 -9.88
CA LEU A 153 -4.14 -3.55 -11.30
C LEU A 153 -5.09 -4.71 -11.60
N PRO A 154 -5.74 -4.72 -12.79
CA PRO A 154 -6.47 -5.89 -13.26
C PRO A 154 -5.59 -7.15 -13.19
N ASN A 155 -6.16 -8.26 -12.71
CA ASN A 155 -5.47 -9.54 -12.45
C ASN A 155 -4.32 -9.49 -11.42
N GLY A 156 -4.01 -8.33 -10.83
CA GLY A 156 -2.85 -8.16 -9.98
C GLY A 156 -1.51 -8.16 -10.72
N ASP A 157 -1.50 -8.03 -12.05
CA ASP A 157 -0.27 -8.10 -12.85
C ASP A 157 0.49 -6.77 -12.86
N PHE A 158 1.77 -6.78 -12.47
CA PHE A 158 2.65 -5.61 -12.52
C PHE A 158 4.11 -5.99 -12.76
N ASP A 159 4.88 -5.02 -13.24
CA ASP A 159 6.34 -5.07 -13.28
C ASP A 159 6.94 -3.78 -12.69
N LYS A 160 8.27 -3.67 -12.66
CA LYS A 160 8.96 -2.50 -12.12
C LYS A 160 8.55 -1.18 -12.81
N ARG A 161 8.27 -1.22 -14.12
CA ARG A 161 7.87 -0.03 -14.88
C ARG A 161 6.49 0.43 -14.44
N VAL A 162 5.56 -0.49 -14.24
CA VAL A 162 4.21 -0.18 -13.74
C VAL A 162 4.29 0.50 -12.38
N LEU A 163 5.09 -0.04 -11.45
CA LEU A 163 5.29 0.54 -10.12
C LEU A 163 5.90 1.95 -10.19
N GLN A 164 6.92 2.14 -11.03
CA GLN A 164 7.57 3.44 -11.23
C GLN A 164 6.62 4.48 -11.82
N VAL A 165 5.85 4.12 -12.85
CA VAL A 165 4.88 5.03 -13.47
C VAL A 165 3.77 5.39 -12.49
N ALA A 166 3.21 4.41 -11.76
CA ALA A 166 2.19 4.65 -10.75
C ALA A 166 2.71 5.58 -9.65
N ASN A 167 3.90 5.32 -9.11
CA ASN A 167 4.52 6.20 -8.11
C ASN A 167 4.76 7.62 -8.63
N SER A 168 5.20 7.78 -9.89
CA SER A 168 5.37 9.09 -10.53
C SER A 168 4.06 9.88 -10.71
N LEU A 169 2.92 9.20 -10.58
CA LEU A 169 1.57 9.77 -10.63
C LEU A 169 0.94 9.85 -9.22
N ASN A 170 1.73 9.71 -8.16
CA ASN A 170 1.28 9.68 -6.75
C ASN A 170 0.30 8.55 -6.42
N TYR A 171 0.39 7.42 -7.12
CA TYR A 171 -0.37 6.21 -6.81
C TYR A 171 0.46 5.21 -6.02
N GLN A 172 -0.11 4.71 -4.92
CA GLN A 172 0.35 3.51 -4.24
C GLN A 172 -0.29 2.28 -4.88
N VAL A 173 0.54 1.33 -5.33
CA VAL A 173 0.04 0.04 -5.83
C VAL A 173 -0.30 -0.87 -4.66
N VAL A 174 -1.52 -1.40 -4.66
CA VAL A 174 -2.09 -2.22 -3.58
C VAL A 174 -2.52 -3.58 -4.13
N GLN A 175 -2.03 -4.63 -3.48
CA GLN A 175 -2.39 -6.03 -3.71
C GLN A 175 -3.22 -6.54 -2.54
N TRP A 176 -3.09 -7.81 -2.19
CA TRP A 176 -3.77 -8.46 -1.08
C TRP A 176 -2.90 -9.60 -0.55
N ASP A 177 -3.00 -9.87 0.75
CA ASP A 177 -2.37 -11.05 1.35
C ASP A 177 -3.38 -12.21 1.39
N THR A 178 -4.59 -11.91 1.87
CA THR A 178 -5.69 -12.88 1.96
C THR A 178 -6.64 -12.82 0.76
N ASP A 179 -6.57 -13.83 -0.10
CA ASP A 179 -7.51 -14.04 -1.21
C ASP A 179 -8.69 -14.96 -0.83
N SER A 180 -9.90 -14.38 -0.85
CA SER A 180 -11.15 -15.09 -0.56
C SER A 180 -11.54 -16.13 -1.63
N LEU A 181 -11.06 -15.98 -2.87
CA LEU A 181 -11.48 -16.74 -4.05
C LEU A 181 -13.00 -16.69 -4.33
N ASP A 182 -13.69 -15.66 -3.86
CA ASP A 182 -15.14 -15.49 -4.01
C ASP A 182 -15.61 -15.44 -5.47
N TRP A 183 -14.79 -14.93 -6.38
CA TRP A 183 -15.03 -14.94 -7.83
C TRP A 183 -15.21 -16.36 -8.41
N LYS A 184 -14.69 -17.40 -7.75
CA LYS A 184 -14.90 -18.81 -8.15
C LYS A 184 -16.25 -19.37 -7.67
N ASN A 185 -16.97 -18.64 -6.83
CA ASN A 185 -18.18 -19.09 -6.15
C ASN A 185 -18.01 -20.45 -5.41
N PRO A 186 -16.97 -20.61 -4.55
CA PRO A 186 -16.62 -21.90 -3.96
C PRO A 186 -17.53 -22.35 -2.79
N GLY A 187 -18.60 -21.60 -2.51
CA GLY A 187 -19.50 -21.79 -1.37
C GLY A 187 -19.22 -20.78 -0.26
N VAL A 188 -20.30 -20.29 0.37
CA VAL A 188 -20.26 -19.27 1.44
C VAL A 188 -19.28 -19.64 2.55
N GLN A 189 -19.38 -20.86 3.10
CA GLN A 189 -18.51 -21.29 4.19
C GLN A 189 -17.03 -21.34 3.77
N THR A 190 -16.74 -21.76 2.54
CA THR A 190 -15.38 -21.76 2.00
C THR A 190 -14.79 -20.36 1.95
N ILE A 191 -15.57 -19.36 1.53
CA ILE A 191 -15.14 -17.95 1.51
C ILE A 191 -14.84 -17.48 2.93
N VAL A 192 -15.75 -17.75 3.87
CA VAL A 192 -15.59 -17.39 5.30
C VAL A 192 -14.32 -18.01 5.88
N ASP A 193 -14.14 -19.32 5.72
CA ASP A 193 -13.00 -20.04 6.29
C ASP A 193 -11.68 -19.55 5.70
N ARG A 194 -11.63 -19.29 4.39
CA ARG A 194 -10.43 -18.76 3.74
C ARG A 194 -10.02 -17.40 4.27
N VAL A 195 -10.98 -16.49 4.47
CA VAL A 195 -10.69 -15.15 4.99
C VAL A 195 -10.29 -15.23 6.46
N VAL A 196 -11.11 -15.88 7.29
CA VAL A 196 -10.93 -15.86 8.74
C VAL A 196 -9.72 -16.68 9.20
N SER A 197 -9.38 -17.78 8.54
CA SER A 197 -8.22 -18.61 8.92
C SER A 197 -6.87 -18.00 8.54
N LYS A 198 -6.86 -17.06 7.58
CA LYS A 198 -5.64 -16.39 7.10
C LYS A 198 -5.46 -14.98 7.66
N ALA A 199 -6.53 -14.37 8.16
CA ALA A 199 -6.50 -13.02 8.71
C ALA A 199 -5.41 -12.85 9.79
N HIS A 200 -4.58 -11.83 9.61
CA HIS A 200 -3.55 -11.41 10.56
C HIS A 200 -3.57 -9.88 10.73
N PRO A 201 -2.96 -9.32 11.79
CA PRO A 201 -2.72 -7.88 11.90
C PRO A 201 -2.11 -7.32 10.61
N GLY A 202 -2.68 -6.24 10.09
CA GLY A 202 -2.16 -5.60 8.88
C GLY A 202 -2.66 -6.13 7.55
N ASP A 203 -3.57 -7.12 7.55
CA ASP A 203 -3.99 -7.81 6.34
C ASP A 203 -4.87 -6.95 5.42
N ILE A 204 -4.74 -7.17 4.12
CA ILE A 204 -5.57 -6.61 3.05
C ILE A 204 -6.30 -7.79 2.39
N VAL A 205 -7.60 -7.88 2.62
CA VAL A 205 -8.45 -8.97 2.13
C VAL A 205 -9.03 -8.63 0.77
N LEU A 206 -8.83 -9.50 -0.23
CA LEU A 206 -9.46 -9.39 -1.54
C LEU A 206 -10.84 -10.07 -1.56
N LEU A 207 -11.85 -9.26 -1.87
CA LEU A 207 -13.22 -9.66 -2.21
C LEU A 207 -13.61 -8.98 -3.54
N HIS A 208 -14.70 -9.43 -4.14
CA HIS A 208 -15.25 -8.86 -5.37
C HIS A 208 -16.70 -8.42 -5.16
N ALA A 209 -17.04 -7.25 -5.71
CA ALA A 209 -18.41 -6.75 -5.79
C ALA A 209 -18.94 -6.72 -7.23
N SER A 210 -18.24 -7.40 -8.16
CA SER A 210 -18.73 -7.65 -9.52
C SER A 210 -19.77 -8.78 -9.55
N ASP A 211 -20.61 -8.81 -10.59
CA ASP A 211 -21.70 -9.80 -10.74
C ASP A 211 -21.24 -11.27 -10.85
N SER A 212 -19.94 -11.51 -11.11
CA SER A 212 -19.32 -12.83 -11.04
C SER A 212 -19.33 -13.41 -9.62
N SER A 213 -19.25 -12.54 -8.61
CA SER A 213 -19.12 -12.94 -7.21
C SER A 213 -20.47 -13.02 -6.53
N LYS A 214 -21.13 -14.17 -6.69
CA LYS A 214 -22.52 -14.35 -6.27
C LYS A 214 -22.67 -14.56 -4.78
N GLN A 215 -21.60 -14.93 -4.08
CA GLN A 215 -21.65 -15.40 -2.69
C GLN A 215 -20.99 -14.44 -1.68
N THR A 216 -20.32 -13.38 -2.13
CA THR A 216 -19.60 -12.43 -1.25
C THR A 216 -20.52 -11.81 -0.22
N HIS A 217 -21.65 -11.25 -0.66
CA HIS A 217 -22.64 -10.63 0.22
C HIS A 217 -23.24 -11.59 1.26
N GLU A 218 -23.29 -12.89 0.98
CA GLU A 218 -23.78 -13.93 1.91
C GLU A 218 -22.70 -14.33 2.92
N ALA A 219 -21.42 -14.33 2.52
CA ALA A 219 -20.29 -14.65 3.39
C ALA A 219 -19.91 -13.50 4.32
N LEU A 220 -20.11 -12.27 3.87
CA LEU A 220 -19.65 -11.06 4.53
C LEU A 220 -20.13 -10.88 5.98
N PRO A 221 -21.40 -11.17 6.36
CA PRO A 221 -21.83 -11.07 7.76
C PRO A 221 -21.00 -11.97 8.69
N ALA A 222 -20.75 -13.22 8.28
CA ALA A 222 -19.99 -14.18 9.08
C ALA A 222 -18.50 -13.83 9.14
N ILE A 223 -17.93 -13.30 8.05
CA ILE A 223 -16.56 -12.75 8.05
C ILE A 223 -16.45 -11.61 9.06
N ILE A 224 -17.36 -10.64 8.98
CA ILE A 224 -17.35 -9.45 9.84
C ILE A 224 -17.47 -9.84 11.31
N ASP A 225 -18.45 -10.69 11.65
CA ASP A 225 -18.67 -11.14 13.02
C ASP A 225 -17.43 -11.88 13.58
N LYS A 226 -16.88 -12.83 12.81
CA LYS A 226 -15.71 -13.61 13.25
C LYS A 226 -14.47 -12.74 13.44
N LEU A 227 -14.19 -11.81 12.52
CA LEU A 227 -13.04 -10.91 12.65
C LEU A 227 -13.20 -9.96 13.84
N LYS A 228 -14.40 -9.40 14.07
CA LYS A 228 -14.69 -8.59 15.26
C LYS A 228 -14.51 -9.40 16.55
N ASN A 229 -15.00 -10.64 16.59
CA ASN A 229 -14.84 -11.53 17.74
C ASN A 229 -13.38 -11.93 18.00
N GLN A 230 -12.52 -11.89 16.97
CA GLN A 230 -11.07 -12.03 17.11
C GLN A 230 -10.37 -10.73 17.54
N GLY A 231 -11.10 -9.62 17.65
CA GLY A 231 -10.60 -8.32 18.07
C GLY A 231 -10.07 -7.44 16.93
N TYR A 232 -10.44 -7.71 15.68
CA TYR A 232 -10.05 -6.86 14.56
C TYR A 232 -10.93 -5.60 14.44
N GLU A 233 -10.28 -4.48 14.15
CA GLU A 233 -10.89 -3.24 13.71
C GLU A 233 -10.77 -3.12 12.18
N PHE A 234 -11.86 -2.70 11.53
CA PHE A 234 -11.85 -2.46 10.09
C PHE A 234 -11.34 -1.06 9.78
N VAL A 235 -10.39 -0.97 8.86
CA VAL A 235 -9.79 0.28 8.38
C VAL A 235 -9.87 0.36 6.87
N THR A 236 -9.73 1.56 6.30
CA THR A 236 -9.49 1.69 4.87
C THR A 236 -8.04 1.33 4.55
N VAL A 237 -7.71 1.10 3.28
CA VAL A 237 -6.32 0.85 2.88
C VAL A 237 -5.44 2.07 3.17
N SER A 238 -5.89 3.31 2.91
CA SER A 238 -5.06 4.48 3.26
C SER A 238 -4.78 4.60 4.75
N GLU A 239 -5.76 4.28 5.61
CA GLU A 239 -5.55 4.26 7.06
C GLU A 239 -4.57 3.16 7.48
N LEU A 240 -4.68 1.98 6.87
CA LEU A 240 -3.76 0.89 7.08
C LEU A 240 -2.33 1.28 6.71
N LEU A 241 -2.13 1.94 5.56
CA LEU A 241 -0.84 2.45 5.13
C LEU A 241 -0.28 3.53 6.06
N ASN A 242 -1.14 4.33 6.70
CA ASN A 242 -0.71 5.31 7.69
C ASN A 242 -0.29 4.67 9.03
N HIS A 243 -0.62 3.41 9.29
CA HIS A 243 -0.13 2.72 10.48
C HIS A 243 1.35 2.33 10.38
N SER A 244 1.87 2.05 9.18
CA SER A 244 3.30 1.78 8.99
C SER A 244 4.16 3.04 9.17
N SER A 245 3.65 4.20 8.74
CA SER A 245 4.39 5.46 8.83
C SER A 245 4.51 5.99 10.26
N VAL A 246 3.55 5.67 11.14
CA VAL A 246 3.59 6.08 12.56
C VAL A 246 4.58 5.25 13.39
N GLU A 247 4.85 4.00 13.01
CA GLU A 247 5.92 3.20 13.64
C GLU A 247 7.33 3.67 13.18
N GLY A 248 7.41 4.43 12.08
CA GLY A 248 8.62 5.05 11.53
C GLY A 248 8.82 6.52 11.92
N LYS A 249 9.15 6.79 13.20
CA LYS A 249 9.68 8.06 13.80
C LYS A 249 8.68 9.15 14.25
N GLU A 250 8.71 9.39 15.57
CA GLU A 250 9.39 10.58 16.15
C GLU A 250 10.21 10.13 17.37
N VAL A 251 11.55 10.08 17.26
CA VAL A 251 12.42 10.21 18.44
C VAL A 251 12.71 11.69 18.56
N ARG A 252 11.99 12.37 19.46
CA ARG A 252 12.32 13.75 19.84
C ARG A 252 13.56 13.72 20.72
N ASP A 253 14.57 14.46 20.29
CA ASP A 253 15.78 14.69 21.06
C ASP A 253 15.44 15.46 22.35
N GLN A 254 15.50 14.80 23.51
CA GLN A 254 15.49 15.46 24.80
C GLN A 254 16.92 15.90 25.16
N ALA A 255 17.47 16.83 24.40
CA ALA A 255 18.73 17.47 24.76
C ALA A 255 18.87 18.87 24.13
N SER A 256 17.90 19.75 24.34
CA SER A 256 18.17 21.20 24.29
C SER A 256 17.05 21.99 24.95
N GLY A 257 17.25 22.42 26.19
CA GLY A 257 16.29 23.30 26.87
C GLY A 257 16.57 23.56 28.35
N GLN A 258 17.74 24.15 28.63
CA GLN A 258 18.17 24.87 29.86
C GLN A 258 18.22 24.10 31.19
#